data_AF-A0A7X8R3K2-F1
#
_entry.id   AF-A0A7X8R3K2-F1
#
_cell.length_a   1.000
_cell.length_b   1.000
_cell.length_c   1.000
_cell.angle_alpha   90.00
_cell.angle_beta   90.00
_cell.angle_gamma   90.00
#
_symmetry.space_group_name_H-M   'P 1'
#
loop_
_entity.id
_entity.type
_entity.pdbx_description
1 polymer ?
#
loop_
_entity_poly.entity_id
_entity_poly.type
_entity_poly.pdbx_seq_one_letter_code
_entity_poly.pdbx_strand_id
1 'polypeptide(L)' 'MLSELTECTLLMLKVIHGMYSTQRITYEEFVTHTEKKLQFLSENVSHFTSEAERKNAYDIICKCSSILSANKTAVLQ' A
#
# COMPACT_ATOMS: atom_id res chain seq x y z
N MET A 1 -16.22 -12.45 -0.55
CA MET A 1 -15.65 -11.87 0.69
C MET A 1 -14.16 -11.59 0.60
N LEU A 2 -13.27 -12.59 0.50
CA LEU A 2 -11.82 -12.32 0.52
C LEU A 2 -11.30 -11.58 -0.73
N SER A 3 -11.83 -11.88 -1.93
CA SER A 3 -11.53 -11.12 -3.16
C SER A 3 -11.93 -9.65 -3.04
N GLU A 4 -13.17 -9.40 -2.64
CA GLU A 4 -13.71 -8.04 -2.49
C GLU A 4 -12.94 -7.22 -1.44
N LEU A 5 -12.51 -7.85 -0.33
CA LEU A 5 -11.68 -7.21 0.67
C LEU A 5 -10.27 -6.90 0.13
N THR A 6 -9.72 -7.78 -0.72
CA THR A 6 -8.41 -7.57 -1.37
C THR A 6 -8.48 -6.41 -2.36
N GLU A 7 -9.52 -6.35 -3.19
CA GLU A 7 -9.80 -5.25 -4.11
C GLU A 7 -10.03 -3.93 -3.35
N CYS A 8 -10.82 -3.96 -2.29
CA CYS A 8 -11.05 -2.80 -1.43
C CYS A 8 -9.74 -2.31 -0.78
N THR A 9 -8.88 -3.22 -0.34
CA THR A 9 -7.58 -2.88 0.27
C THR A 9 -6.64 -2.22 -0.74
N LEU A 10 -6.63 -2.71 -1.99
CA LEU A 10 -5.90 -2.06 -3.09
C LEU A 10 -6.39 -0.62 -3.30
N LEU A 11 -7.71 -0.40 -3.32
CA LEU A 11 -8.27 0.95 -3.45
C LEU A 11 -7.91 1.86 -2.27
N MET A 12 -8.02 1.36 -1.04
CA MET A 12 -7.62 2.12 0.16
C MET A 12 -6.16 2.55 0.10
N LEU A 13 -5.25 1.64 -0.27
CA LEU A 13 -3.82 1.94 -0.37
C LEU A 13 -3.52 2.97 -1.46
N LYS A 14 -4.23 2.95 -2.59
CA LYS A 14 -4.12 3.99 -3.63
C LYS A 14 -4.53 5.36 -3.12
N VAL A 15 -5.64 5.44 -2.38
CA VAL A 15 -6.11 6.70 -1.77
C VAL A 15 -5.09 7.22 -0.76
N ILE A 16 -4.61 6.37 0.15
CA ILE A 16 -3.63 6.74 1.18
C ILE A 16 -2.33 7.23 0.53
N HIS A 17 -1.80 6.49 -0.44
CA HIS A 17 -0.62 6.90 -1.20
C HIS A 17 -0.83 8.24 -1.92
N GLY A 18 -1.99 8.45 -2.54
CA GLY A 18 -2.34 9.71 -3.19
C GLY A 18 -2.40 10.88 -2.21
N MET A 19 -3.02 10.69 -1.04
CA MET A 19 -3.07 11.69 0.02
C MET A 19 -1.67 12.05 0.52
N TYR A 20 -0.80 11.05 0.74
CA TYR A 20 0.57 11.31 1.17
C TYR A 20 1.41 12.01 0.08
N SER A 21 1.32 11.54 -1.16
CA SER A 21 2.04 12.13 -2.30
C SER A 21 1.64 13.59 -2.56
N THR A 22 0.42 13.96 -2.19
CA THR A 22 -0.11 15.33 -2.29
C THR A 22 -0.02 16.11 -0.98
N GLN A 23 0.75 15.60 0.00
CA GLN A 23 1.02 16.23 1.30
C GLN A 23 -0.26 16.54 2.11
N ARG A 24 -1.33 15.77 1.91
CA ARG A 24 -2.60 15.89 2.67
C ARG A 24 -2.59 15.14 4.00
N ILE A 25 -1.68 14.19 4.16
CA ILE A 25 -1.42 13.47 5.41
C ILE A 25 0.07 13.47 5.69
N THR A 26 0.41 13.41 6.97
CA THR A 26 1.77 13.28 7.46
C THR A 26 2.33 11.87 7.22
N TYR A 27 3.64 11.71 7.42
CA TYR A 27 4.27 10.39 7.36
C TYR A 27 3.73 9.45 8.44
N GLU A 28 3.49 9.94 9.66
CA GLU A 28 2.97 9.13 10.76
C GLU A 28 1.57 8.59 10.44
N GLU A 29 0.67 9.44 9.95
CA GLU A 29 -0.66 9.04 9.47
C GLU A 29 -0.55 8.04 8.30
N PHE A 30 0.39 8.25 7.38
CA PHE A 30 0.64 7.31 6.29
C PHE A 30 1.04 5.92 6.83
N VAL A 31 1.98 5.84 7.77
CA VAL A 31 2.41 4.58 8.40
C VAL A 31 1.23 3.89 9.07
N THR A 32 0.53 4.60 9.96
CA THR A 32 -0.62 4.07 10.72
C THR A 32 -1.71 3.51 9.80
N HIS A 33 -1.97 4.16 8.67
CA HIS A 33 -3.00 3.72 7.74
C HIS A 33 -2.54 2.64 6.75
N THR A 34 -1.23 2.49 6.52
CA THR A 34 -0.67 1.67 5.43
C THR A 34 -0.17 0.30 5.89
N GLU A 35 0.54 0.17 7.00
CA GLU A 35 1.33 -1.05 7.31
C GLU A 35 0.52 -2.34 7.26
N LYS A 36 -0.57 -2.44 8.03
CA LYS A 36 -1.40 -3.66 8.07
C LYS A 36 -2.12 -3.92 6.74
N LYS A 37 -2.52 -2.86 6.02
CA LYS A 37 -3.17 -3.00 4.71
C LYS A 37 -2.20 -3.49 3.66
N LEU A 38 -0.97 -3.00 3.70
CA LEU A 38 0.11 -3.40 2.81
C LEU A 38 0.50 -4.87 3.03
N GLN A 39 0.62 -5.30 4.29
CA GLN A 39 0.84 -6.70 4.63
C GLN A 39 -0.30 -7.58 4.09
N PHE A 40 -1.55 -7.23 4.43
CA PHE A 40 -2.72 -7.98 3.98
C PHE A 40 -2.77 -8.10 2.45
N LEU A 41 -2.57 -7.00 1.72
CA LEU A 41 -2.60 -7.02 0.26
C LEU A 41 -1.47 -7.91 -0.29
N SER A 42 -0.27 -7.83 0.27
CA SER A 42 0.91 -8.62 -0.18
C SER A 42 0.68 -10.13 -0.03
N GLU A 43 0.05 -10.55 1.06
CA GLU A 43 -0.31 -11.95 1.32
C GLU A 43 -1.44 -12.46 0.42
N ASN A 44 -2.24 -11.56 -0.15
CA ASN A 44 -3.47 -11.91 -0.86
C ASN A 44 -3.48 -11.52 -2.35
N VAL A 45 -2.36 -11.07 -2.94
CA VAL A 45 -2.27 -10.71 -4.38
C VAL A 45 -2.73 -11.83 -5.31
N SER A 46 -2.58 -13.10 -4.91
CA SER A 46 -3.03 -14.26 -5.69
C SER A 46 -4.54 -14.29 -5.96
N HIS A 47 -5.35 -13.51 -5.22
CA HIS A 47 -6.80 -13.44 -5.43
C HIS A 47 -7.20 -12.61 -6.64
N PHE A 48 -6.31 -11.79 -7.20
CA PHE A 48 -6.59 -11.05 -8.43
C PHE A 48 -6.56 -11.97 -9.64
N THR A 49 -7.68 -12.06 -10.35
CA THR A 49 -7.84 -12.98 -11.47
C THR A 49 -7.12 -12.48 -12.73
N SER A 50 -7.11 -11.17 -12.98
CA SER A 50 -6.42 -10.59 -14.13
C SER A 50 -4.96 -10.23 -13.85
N GLU A 51 -4.12 -10.35 -14.89
CA GLU A 51 -2.72 -9.90 -14.82
C GLU A 51 -2.61 -8.38 -14.63
N ALA A 52 -3.54 -7.62 -15.24
CA ALA A 52 -3.58 -6.17 -15.09
C ALA A 52 -3.83 -5.74 -13.64
N GLU A 53 -4.75 -6.41 -12.93
CA GLU A 53 -5.01 -6.15 -11.51
C GLU A 53 -3.82 -6.54 -10.64
N ARG A 54 -3.20 -7.71 -10.90
CA ARG A 54 -2.00 -8.15 -10.18
C ARG A 54 -0.86 -7.15 -10.34
N LYS A 55 -0.60 -6.69 -11.56
CA LYS A 55 0.40 -5.65 -11.83
C LYS A 55 0.10 -4.38 -11.04
N ASN A 56 -1.15 -3.94 -11.04
CA ASN A 56 -1.58 -2.74 -10.30
C ASN A 56 -1.40 -2.91 -8.78
N ALA A 57 -1.66 -4.10 -8.25
CA ALA A 57 -1.42 -4.44 -6.84
C ALA A 57 0.08 -4.41 -6.52
N TYR A 58 0.93 -5.01 -7.36
CA TYR A 58 2.38 -4.95 -7.17
C TYR A 58 2.91 -3.51 -7.23
N ASP A 59 2.43 -2.69 -8.17
CA ASP A 59 2.84 -1.30 -8.29
C ASP A 59 2.54 -0.50 -7.03
N ILE A 60 1.35 -0.65 -6.43
CA ILE A 60 1.02 0.05 -5.18
C ILE A 60 1.82 -0.50 -4.00
N ILE A 61 2.07 -1.81 -3.96
CA ILE A 61 2.86 -2.45 -2.91
C ILE A 61 4.28 -1.88 -2.94
N CYS A 62 4.91 -1.84 -4.10
CA CYS A 62 6.25 -1.28 -4.28
C CYS A 62 6.31 0.18 -3.83
N LYS A 63 5.37 1.03 -4.30
CA LYS A 63 5.34 2.46 -3.96
C LYS A 63 5.24 2.68 -2.45
N CYS A 64 4.29 2.02 -1.79
CA CYS A 64 4.10 2.16 -0.35
C CYS A 64 5.30 1.60 0.44
N SER A 65 5.85 0.46 0.01
CA SER A 65 7.01 -0.15 0.67
C SER A 65 8.25 0.75 0.61
N SER A 66 8.52 1.37 -0.55
CA SER A 66 9.65 2.28 -0.73
C SER A 66 9.57 3.50 0.22
N ILE A 67 8.38 4.04 0.43
CA ILE A 67 8.17 5.15 1.37
C ILE A 67 8.45 4.71 2.81
N LEU A 68 7.90 3.56 3.22
CA LEU A 68 8.11 3.01 4.57
C LEU A 68 9.58 2.66 4.84
N SER A 69 10.29 2.15 3.84
CA SER A 69 11.72 1.82 3.97
C SER A 69 12.62 3.05 4.00
N ALA A 70 12.31 4.09 3.21
CA ALA A 70 13.15 5.29 3.13
C ALA A 70 13.28 5.99 4.50
N ASN A 71 12.21 6.01 5.30
CA ASN A 71 12.25 6.60 6.63
C ASN A 71 12.96 5.70 7.66
N LYS A 72 12.83 4.37 7.56
CA LYS A 72 13.59 3.45 8.41
C LYS A 72 15.10 3.65 8.27
N THR A 73 15.58 4.00 7.08
CA THR A 73 16.98 4.32 6.83
C THR A 73 17.37 5.69 7.38
N ALA A 74 16.47 6.68 7.34
CA ALA A 74 16.71 8.03 7.84
C ALA A 74 16.79 8.13 9.38
N VAL A 75 16.14 7.24 10.12
CA VAL A 75 16.19 7.18 11.59
C VAL A 75 17.45 6.45 12.11
N LEU A 76 18.15 5.71 11.24
CA LEU A 76 19.36 4.93 11.58
C LEU A 76 20.68 5.64 11.20
N GLN A 77 20.61 6.88 10.72
CA GLN A 77 21.77 7.76 10.47
C GLN A 77 21.81 8.88 11.51
#